data_AF-A0A3D1LHD9-F1
#
_entry.id   AF-A0A3D1LHD9-F1
#
_cell.length_a   1.000
_cell.length_b   1.000
_cell.length_c   1.000
_cell.angle_alpha   90.00
_cell.angle_beta   90.00
_cell.angle_gamma   90.00
#
_symmetry.space_group_name_H-M   'P 1'
#
loop_
_entity.id
_entity.type
_entity.pdbx_description
1 polymer ?
#
loop_
_entity_poly.entity_id
_entity_poly.type
_entity_poly.pdbx_seq_one_letter_code
_entity_poly.pdbx_strand_id
1 'polypeptide(L)'
;MKLLIALLFSIVACAACSLPPERPFTKEDLYKTGIYTYFTVNDSPESVLSAINKDGEVILDAKYRNRAVWIKLLGKTDGMTVQIIEK
;
A
#
# COMPACT_ATOMS: atom_id res chain seq x y z
N MET A 1 -4.87 -37.63 -13.41
CA MET A 1 -3.84 -37.16 -12.47
C MET A 1 -3.06 -35.94 -12.97
N LYS A 2 -2.46 -35.96 -14.17
CA LYS A 2 -1.69 -34.82 -14.72
C LYS A 2 -2.50 -33.51 -14.85
N LEU A 3 -3.75 -33.60 -15.31
CA LEU A 3 -4.67 -32.44 -15.39
C LEU A 3 -5.04 -31.84 -14.02
N LEU A 4 -5.11 -32.68 -12.99
CA LEU A 4 -5.49 -32.28 -11.63
C LEU A 4 -4.34 -31.52 -10.95
N ILE A 5 -3.10 -31.94 -11.22
CA ILE A 5 -1.89 -31.25 -10.78
C ILE A 5 -1.74 -29.90 -11.49
N ALA A 6 -1.99 -29.84 -12.80
CA ALA A 6 -1.95 -28.59 -13.56
C ALA A 6 -3.01 -27.58 -13.10
N LEU A 7 -4.23 -28.06 -12.79
CA LEU A 7 -5.30 -27.24 -12.24
C LEU A 7 -4.95 -26.70 -10.85
N LEU A 8 -4.39 -27.55 -9.98
CA LEU A 8 -3.97 -27.15 -8.63
C LEU A 8 -2.86 -26.08 -8.68
N PHE A 9 -1.89 -26.24 -9.59
CA PHE A 9 -0.80 -25.26 -9.77
C PHE A 9 -1.31 -23.90 -10.25
N SER A 10 -2.33 -23.90 -11.13
CA SER A 10 -2.92 -22.67 -11.65
C SER A 10 -3.73 -21.90 -10.59
N ILE A 11 -4.34 -22.58 -9.63
CA ILE A 11 -5.12 -21.94 -8.55
C ILE A 11 -4.18 -21.26 -7.54
N VAL A 12 -3.05 -21.90 -7.20
CA VAL A 12 -2.07 -21.32 -6.27
C VAL A 12 -1.39 -20.08 -6.85
N ALA A 13 -1.13 -20.05 -8.15
CA ALA A 13 -0.52 -18.89 -8.81
C ALA A 13 -1.41 -17.63 -8.78
N CYS A 14 -2.74 -17.79 -8.75
CA CYS A 14 -3.67 -16.66 -8.72
C CYS A 14 -3.87 -16.06 -7.32
N ALA A 15 -3.41 -16.72 -6.25
CA ALA A 15 -3.57 -16.24 -4.87
C ALA A 15 -2.47 -15.26 -4.42
N ALA A 16 -1.45 -15.01 -5.25
CA ALA A 16 -0.30 -14.17 -4.89
C ALA A 16 -0.51 -12.65 -5.12
N CYS A 17 -1.69 -12.23 -5.55
CA CYS A 17 -1.96 -10.83 -5.89
C CYS A 17 -2.42 -10.04 -4.67
N SER A 18 -1.61 -9.06 -4.26
CA SER A 18 -1.91 -7.97 -3.32
C SER A 18 -2.76 -8.38 -2.11
N LEU A 19 -2.21 -9.30 -1.30
CA LEU A 19 -2.88 -9.65 -0.06
C LEU A 19 -2.94 -8.43 0.87
N PRO A 20 -4.09 -8.19 1.52
CA PRO A 20 -4.16 -7.22 2.60
C PRO A 20 -3.16 -7.59 3.69
N PRO A 21 -2.71 -6.60 4.48
CA PRO A 21 -1.73 -6.85 5.53
C PRO A 21 -2.29 -7.84 6.57
N GLU A 22 -1.41 -8.68 7.16
CA GLU A 22 -1.79 -9.68 8.17
C GLU A 22 -2.55 -9.08 9.35
N ARG A 23 -2.21 -7.84 9.70
CA ARG A 23 -2.94 -7.02 10.67
C ARG A 23 -3.26 -5.66 10.05
N PRO A 24 -4.47 -5.12 10.28
CA PRO A 24 -4.79 -3.79 9.82
C PRO A 24 -3.87 -2.77 10.51
N PHE A 25 -3.32 -1.87 9.72
CA PHE A 25 -2.58 -0.73 10.21
C PHE A 25 -3.50 0.26 10.93
N THR A 26 -2.93 1.01 11.87
CA THR A 26 -3.64 2.07 12.59
C THR A 26 -3.22 3.46 12.10
N LYS A 27 -3.93 4.49 12.58
CA LYS A 27 -3.56 5.89 12.30
C LYS A 27 -2.17 6.22 12.84
N GLU A 28 -1.81 5.68 14.00
CA GLU A 28 -0.49 5.87 14.60
C GLU A 28 0.61 5.33 13.68
N ASP A 29 0.41 4.17 13.05
CA ASP A 29 1.36 3.60 12.10
C ASP A 29 1.52 4.48 10.85
N LEU A 30 0.40 5.01 10.33
CA LEU A 30 0.42 5.96 9.22
C LEU A 30 1.15 7.25 9.60
N TYR A 31 0.91 7.81 10.78
CA TYR A 31 1.56 9.05 11.20
C TYR A 31 3.06 8.87 11.48
N LYS A 32 3.51 7.70 11.91
CA LYS A 32 4.94 7.38 12.06
C LYS A 32 5.70 7.48 10.74
N THR A 33 5.03 7.30 9.60
CA THR A 33 5.67 7.48 8.28
C THR A 33 6.06 8.93 7.98
N GLY A 34 5.44 9.91 8.67
CA GLY A 34 5.68 11.33 8.48
C GLY A 34 5.13 11.91 7.17
N ILE A 35 4.38 11.15 6.36
CA ILE A 35 3.91 11.65 5.05
C ILE A 35 3.06 12.92 5.17
N TYR A 36 2.21 13.01 6.21
CA TYR A 36 1.39 14.19 6.48
C TYR A 36 2.17 15.34 7.14
N THR A 37 3.38 15.07 7.60
CA THR A 37 4.30 16.08 8.16
C THR A 37 5.16 16.71 7.06
N TYR A 38 5.64 15.90 6.12
CA TYR A 38 6.59 16.34 5.10
C TYR A 38 5.98 16.70 3.76
N PHE A 39 4.76 16.20 3.46
CA PHE A 39 4.10 16.39 2.18
C PHE A 39 2.70 16.96 2.36
N THR A 40 2.26 17.73 1.36
CA THR A 40 0.85 18.08 1.23
C THR A 40 0.16 16.96 0.46
N VAL A 41 -0.46 16.04 1.20
CA VAL A 41 -1.26 14.92 0.67
C VAL A 41 -2.71 15.40 0.50
N ASN A 42 -3.34 15.08 -0.63
CA ASN A 42 -4.72 15.51 -0.90
C ASN A 42 -5.76 14.60 -0.23
N ASP A 43 -5.46 13.31 -0.08
CA ASP A 43 -6.33 12.32 0.55
C ASP A 43 -6.33 12.45 2.08
N SER A 44 -7.45 12.09 2.72
CA SER A 44 -7.53 12.10 4.19
C SER A 44 -6.81 10.88 4.80
N PRO A 45 -6.28 10.99 6.03
CA PRO A 45 -5.65 9.86 6.73
C PRO A 45 -6.54 8.63 6.80
N GLU A 46 -7.85 8.81 7.00
CA GLU A 46 -8.83 7.72 7.05
C GLU A 46 -8.99 7.03 5.70
N SER A 47 -9.01 7.80 4.61
CA SER A 47 -9.11 7.26 3.25
C SER A 47 -7.87 6.45 2.90
N VAL A 48 -6.67 6.99 3.19
CA VAL A 48 -5.40 6.30 2.98
C VAL A 48 -5.33 5.02 3.79
N LEU A 49 -5.73 5.07 5.07
CA LEU A 49 -5.72 3.91 5.96
C LEU A 49 -6.71 2.83 5.50
N SER A 50 -7.88 3.23 5.02
CA SER A 50 -8.86 2.29 4.48
C SER A 50 -8.34 1.61 3.21
N ALA A 51 -7.68 2.35 2.32
CA ALA A 51 -7.13 1.80 1.08
C ALA A 51 -6.00 0.81 1.37
N ILE A 52 -5.00 1.19 2.17
CA ILE A 52 -3.85 0.31 2.47
C ILE A 52 -4.25 -0.96 3.22
N ASN A 53 -5.24 -0.90 4.11
CA ASN A 53 -5.73 -2.08 4.83
C ASN A 53 -6.57 -3.01 3.96
N LYS A 54 -7.14 -2.50 2.87
CA LYS A 54 -7.92 -3.28 1.92
C LYS A 54 -7.03 -3.91 0.85
N ASP A 55 -6.14 -3.10 0.28
CA ASP A 55 -5.43 -3.44 -0.95
C ASP A 55 -3.94 -3.75 -0.71
N GLY A 56 -3.42 -3.51 0.50
CA GLY A 56 -2.01 -3.72 0.88
C GLY A 56 -1.07 -2.61 0.38
N GLU A 57 -1.50 -1.80 -0.58
CA GLU A 57 -0.75 -0.67 -1.13
C GLU A 57 -1.67 0.47 -1.56
N VAL A 58 -1.12 1.68 -1.64
CA VAL A 58 -1.85 2.84 -2.17
C VAL A 58 -0.87 3.85 -2.80
N ILE A 59 -1.28 4.47 -3.90
CA ILE A 59 -0.55 5.57 -4.55
C ILE A 59 -1.31 6.87 -4.30
N LEU A 60 -0.61 7.86 -3.78
CA LEU A 60 -1.16 9.15 -3.37
C LEU A 60 -0.61 10.27 -4.26
N ASP A 61 -1.47 11.22 -4.63
CA ASP A 61 -1.02 12.48 -5.24
C ASP A 61 -0.70 13.48 -4.13
N ALA A 62 0.55 13.97 -4.14
CA ALA A 62 1.05 14.85 -3.10
C ALA A 62 1.97 15.95 -3.65
N LYS A 63 2.30 16.93 -2.80
CA LYS A 63 3.27 17.97 -3.10
C LYS A 63 4.38 18.03 -2.07
N TYR A 64 5.61 18.21 -2.54
CA TYR A 64 6.80 18.48 -1.72
C TYR A 64 7.45 19.79 -2.16
N ARG A 65 7.43 20.82 -1.30
CA ARG A 65 8.02 22.15 -1.60
C ARG A 65 7.63 22.68 -2.99
N ASN A 66 6.32 22.73 -3.28
CA ASN A 66 5.73 23.10 -4.58
C ASN A 66 5.98 22.17 -5.78
N ARG A 67 6.62 21.01 -5.60
CA ARG A 67 6.76 20.00 -6.67
C ARG A 67 5.70 18.91 -6.51
N ALA A 68 5.00 18.58 -7.60
CA ALA A 68 4.08 17.46 -7.62
C ALA A 68 4.87 16.15 -7.58
N VAL A 69 4.46 15.24 -6.71
CA VAL A 69 5.08 13.92 -6.53
C VAL A 69 3.99 12.88 -6.33
N TRP A 70 4.28 11.64 -6.69
CA TRP A 70 3.49 10.51 -6.25
C TRP A 70 4.16 9.85 -5.04
N ILE A 71 3.35 9.47 -4.06
CA ILE A 71 3.83 8.71 -2.90
C ILE A 71 3.19 7.33 -2.97
N LYS A 72 4.02 6.30 -3.12
CA LYS A 72 3.60 4.92 -3.01
C LYS A 72 3.80 4.45 -1.56
N LEU A 73 2.71 4.09 -0.90
CA LEU A 73 2.71 3.43 0.39
C LEU A 73 2.53 1.93 0.19
N LEU A 74 3.38 1.16 0.87
CA LEU A 74 3.37 -0.30 0.86
C LEU A 74 3.23 -0.81 2.29
N GLY A 75 2.17 -1.58 2.53
CA GLY A 75 1.99 -2.33 3.76
C GLY A 75 2.87 -3.57 3.76
N LYS A 76 3.72 -3.71 4.77
CA LYS A 76 4.52 -4.91 5.04
C LYS A 76 4.23 -5.43 6.44
N THR A 77 4.66 -6.67 6.70
CA THR A 77 4.56 -7.30 8.03
C THR A 77 5.28 -6.50 9.12
N ASP A 78 6.40 -5.85 8.79
CA ASP A 78 7.21 -5.04 9.71
C ASP A 78 6.76 -3.57 9.82
N GLY A 79 5.87 -3.09 8.95
CA GLY A 79 5.38 -1.72 8.98
C GLY A 79 4.99 -1.18 7.61
N MET A 80 4.93 0.15 7.48
CA MET A 80 4.69 0.81 6.19
C MET A 80 6.01 1.29 5.57
N THR A 81 6.19 1.01 4.28
CA THR A 81 7.28 1.60 3.49
C THR A 81 6.74 2.74 2.63
N VAL A 82 7.45 3.86 2.61
CA VAL A 82 7.14 5.03 1.77
C VAL A 82 8.13 5.08 0.61
N GLN A 83 7.63 5.18 -0.61
CA GLN A 83 8.43 5.46 -1.80
C GLN A 83 7.92 6.73 -2.48
N ILE A 84 8.84 7.62 -2.84
CA ILE A 84 8.53 8.87 -3.53
C ILE A 84 8.88 8.66 -5.00
N ILE A 85 7.93 8.97 -5.88
CA ILE A 85 8.05 8.84 -7.32
C ILE A 85 7.90 10.23 -7.91
N GLU A 86 8.90 10.67 -8.67
CA GLU A 86 8.80 11.93 -9.42
C GLU A 86 7.76 11.79 -10.52
N LYS A 87 6.95 12.84 -10.70
CA LYS A 87 5.84 12.86 -11.64
C LYS A 87 6.30 13.29 -13.04
#